data_AF-A0A7V2LQY9-F1
#
_entry.id   AF-A0A7V2LQY9-F1
#
_cell.length_a   1.000
_cell.length_b   1.000
_cell.length_c   1.000
_cell.angle_alpha   90.00
_cell.angle_beta   90.00
_cell.angle_gamma   90.00
#
_symmetry.space_group_name_H-M   'P 1'
#
loop_
_entity.id
_entity.type
_entity.pdbx_description
1 polymer ?
#
loop_
_entity_poly.entity_id
_entity_poly.type
_entity_poly.pdbx_seq_one_letter_code
_entity_poly.pdbx_strand_id
1 'polypeptide(L)'
;MLLKTRVFDLYSGKYKNLSELAGAMDISVSQVYRVLEGKRNINRKFIIGAIEAFPGYKFDDLFYFEPEALADEASSAATASSRRLQDLF
;
A
#
# COMPACT_ATOMS: atom_id res chain seq x y z
N MET A 1 -14.07 0.05 -5.62
CA MET A 1 -12.97 -0.81 -6.15
C MET A 1 -11.66 -0.11 -5.88
N LEU A 2 -10.72 -0.75 -5.20
CA LEU A 2 -9.44 -0.20 -4.79
C LEU A 2 -8.32 -0.78 -5.66
N LEU A 3 -7.43 0.08 -6.15
CA LEU A 3 -6.22 -0.35 -6.85
C LEU A 3 -5.20 -0.85 -5.81
N LYS A 4 -4.73 -2.08 -5.98
CA LYS A 4 -3.69 -2.74 -5.19
C LYS A 4 -2.50 -3.08 -6.08
N THR A 5 -1.37 -3.46 -5.48
CA THR A 5 -0.12 -3.74 -6.20
C THR A 5 0.53 -5.03 -5.74
N ARG A 6 1.22 -5.70 -6.67
CA ARG A 6 2.08 -6.87 -6.45
C ARG A 6 3.57 -6.52 -6.44
N VAL A 7 3.91 -5.24 -6.56
CA VAL A 7 5.29 -4.74 -6.57
C VAL A 7 6.07 -5.23 -5.33
N PHE A 8 5.41 -5.31 -4.17
CA PHE A 8 6.01 -5.77 -2.92
C PHE A 8 6.24 -7.29 -2.87
N ASP A 9 5.59 -8.08 -3.72
CA ASP A 9 5.88 -9.50 -3.86
C ASP A 9 7.02 -9.71 -4.85
N LEU A 10 7.04 -8.91 -5.92
CA LEU A 10 7.99 -9.03 -7.03
C LEU A 10 9.37 -8.44 -6.75
N TYR A 11 9.51 -7.49 -5.81
CA TYR A 11 10.78 -6.77 -5.62
C TYR A 11 11.90 -7.67 -5.10
N SER A 12 11.61 -8.71 -4.31
CA SER A 12 12.61 -9.56 -3.65
C SER A 12 13.57 -10.26 -4.62
N GLY A 13 13.15 -10.51 -5.87
CA GLY A 13 13.98 -11.09 -6.92
C GLY A 13 14.79 -10.08 -7.74
N LYS A 14 14.49 -8.78 -7.65
CA LYS A 14 15.14 -7.70 -8.45
C LYS A 14 15.92 -6.69 -7.61
N TYR A 15 15.51 -6.45 -6.36
CA TYR A 15 16.03 -5.39 -5.51
C TYR A 15 16.31 -5.94 -4.11
N LYS A 16 17.40 -5.47 -3.49
CA LYS A 16 17.86 -5.95 -2.17
C LYS A 16 16.97 -5.44 -1.03
N ASN A 17 16.34 -4.28 -1.19
CA ASN A 17 15.52 -3.65 -0.17
C ASN A 17 14.55 -2.61 -0.76
N LEU A 18 13.65 -2.09 0.10
CA LEU A 18 12.65 -1.09 -0.28
C LEU A 18 13.25 0.27 -0.68
N SER A 19 14.44 0.62 -0.18
CA SER A 19 15.11 1.87 -0.58
C SER A 19 15.64 1.78 -2.01
N GLU A 20 16.19 0.64 -2.40
CA GLU A 20 16.62 0.38 -3.78
C GLU A 20 15.43 0.33 -4.74
N LEU A 21 14.35 -0.33 -4.35
CA LEU A 21 13.08 -0.29 -5.08
C LEU A 21 12.58 1.15 -5.27
N ALA A 22 12.56 1.96 -4.21
CA ALA A 22 12.13 3.36 -4.27
C ALA A 22 12.98 4.18 -5.26
N GLY A 23 14.30 3.97 -5.23
CA GLY A 23 15.23 4.59 -6.17
C GLY A 23 14.96 4.18 -7.61
N ALA A 24 14.70 2.88 -7.87
CA ALA A 24 14.36 2.40 -9.21
C ALA A 24 13.00 2.91 -9.71
N MET A 25 12.06 3.19 -8.80
CA MET A 25 10.74 3.75 -9.11
C MET A 25 10.73 5.28 -9.18
N ASP A 26 11.87 5.95 -8.98
CA ASP A 26 11.97 7.41 -8.90
C ASP A 26 10.94 8.07 -7.94
N ILE A 27 10.73 7.45 -6.77
CA ILE A 27 9.86 7.97 -5.72
C ILE A 27 10.57 7.95 -4.36
N SER A 28 10.03 8.70 -3.40
CA SER A 28 10.61 8.71 -2.06
C SER A 28 10.36 7.38 -1.34
N VAL A 29 11.35 6.95 -0.55
CA VAL A 29 11.24 5.77 0.31
C VAL A 29 10.00 5.85 1.22
N SER A 30 9.68 7.05 1.72
CA SER A 30 8.47 7.30 2.52
C SER A 30 7.19 7.01 1.75
N GLN A 31 7.12 7.30 0.44
CA GLN A 31 5.97 6.93 -0.37
C GLN A 31 5.81 5.42 -0.48
N VAL A 32 6.92 4.68 -0.69
CA VAL A 32 6.91 3.21 -0.72
C VAL A 32 6.35 2.65 0.58
N TYR A 33 6.87 3.07 1.74
CA TYR A 33 6.37 2.61 3.04
C TYR A 33 4.89 2.96 3.27
N ARG A 34 4.45 4.17 2.91
CA ARG A 34 3.05 4.56 3.11
C ARG A 34 2.07 3.77 2.24
N VAL A 35 2.49 3.36 1.04
CA VAL A 35 1.68 2.49 0.18
C VAL A 35 1.67 1.06 0.73
N LEU A 36 2.83 0.55 1.17
CA LEU A 36 2.97 -0.77 1.79
C LEU A 36 2.10 -0.91 3.05
N GLU A 37 2.10 0.09 3.92
CA GLU A 37 1.30 0.13 5.15
C GLU A 37 -0.19 0.43 4.91
N GLY A 38 -0.60 0.70 3.66
CA GLY A 38 -1.97 1.11 3.34
C GLY A 38 -2.35 2.52 3.82
N LYS A 39 -1.41 3.30 4.36
CA LYS A 39 -1.62 4.70 4.77
C LYS A 39 -1.78 5.68 3.61
N ARG A 40 -1.55 5.23 2.37
CA ARG A 40 -1.73 6.02 1.15
C ARG A 40 -2.12 5.12 -0.02
N ASN A 41 -3.13 5.57 -0.77
CA ASN A 41 -3.52 4.90 -2.02
C ASN A 41 -2.43 5.02 -3.08
N ILE A 42 -2.42 4.06 -4.00
CA ILE A 42 -1.57 4.06 -5.19
C ILE A 42 -1.94 5.26 -6.07
N ASN A 43 -0.95 6.06 -6.44
CA ASN A 43 -1.14 7.24 -7.28
C ASN A 43 -0.41 7.09 -8.62
N ARG A 44 -0.62 8.06 -9.52
CA ARG A 44 0.02 8.09 -10.84
C ARG A 44 1.56 7.96 -10.77
N LYS A 45 2.23 8.65 -9.84
CA LYS A 45 3.70 8.57 -9.71
C LYS A 45 4.16 7.16 -9.33
N PHE A 46 3.48 6.53 -8.39
CA PHE A 46 3.76 5.14 -8.00
C PHE A 46 3.56 4.18 -9.18
N ILE A 47 2.50 4.37 -9.98
CA ILE A 47 2.22 3.56 -11.16
C ILE A 47 3.35 3.69 -12.19
N ILE A 48 3.70 4.93 -12.57
CA ILE A 48 4.75 5.19 -13.56
C ILE A 48 6.08 4.59 -13.08
N GLY A 49 6.46 4.88 -11.83
CA GLY A 49 7.68 4.36 -11.24
C GLY A 49 7.74 2.83 -11.20
N ALA A 50 6.62 2.16 -10.88
CA ALA A 50 6.57 0.70 -10.91
C ALA A 50 6.76 0.14 -12.32
N ILE A 51 6.12 0.75 -13.33
CA ILE A 51 6.26 0.29 -14.72
C ILE A 51 7.71 0.45 -15.21
N GLU A 52 8.38 1.56 -14.83
CA GLU A 52 9.78 1.81 -15.18
C GLU A 52 10.74 0.87 -14.42
N ALA A 53 10.48 0.61 -13.14
CA ALA A 53 11.28 -0.31 -12.32
C ALA A 53 11.13 -1.78 -12.75
N PHE A 54 9.98 -2.17 -13.30
CA PHE A 54 9.71 -3.55 -13.71
C PHE A 54 9.58 -3.69 -15.24
N PRO A 55 10.66 -3.47 -16.02
CA PRO A 55 10.61 -3.68 -17.45
C PRO A 55 10.30 -5.16 -17.74
N GLY A 56 9.40 -5.39 -18.70
CA GLY A 56 8.91 -6.71 -19.07
C GLY A 56 7.64 -7.17 -18.36
N TYR A 57 7.20 -6.46 -17.32
CA TYR A 57 5.90 -6.69 -16.67
C TYR A 57 4.84 -5.79 -17.30
N LYS A 58 3.63 -6.31 -17.52
CA LYS A 58 2.46 -5.53 -17.94
C LYS A 58 1.82 -4.87 -16.72
N PHE A 59 0.95 -3.88 -16.97
CA PHE A 59 0.21 -3.21 -15.90
C PHE A 59 -0.53 -4.20 -14.99
N ASP A 60 -1.22 -5.18 -15.57
CA ASP A 60 -2.01 -6.17 -14.83
C ASP A 60 -1.16 -7.19 -14.05
N ASP A 61 0.13 -7.31 -14.37
CA ASP A 61 1.07 -8.12 -13.58
C ASP A 61 1.50 -7.37 -12.31
N LEU A 62 1.49 -6.04 -12.35
CA LEU A 62 1.93 -5.16 -11.27
C LEU A 62 0.78 -4.65 -10.39
N PHE A 63 -0.40 -4.51 -10.97
CA PHE A 63 -1.56 -3.87 -10.34
C PHE A 63 -2.84 -4.68 -10.58
N TYR A 64 -3.73 -4.65 -9.60
CA TYR A 64 -5.02 -5.31 -9.68
C TYR A 64 -6.07 -4.53 -8.89
N PHE A 65 -7.34 -4.76 -9.20
CA PHE A 65 -8.45 -4.17 -8.47
C PHE A 65 -9.03 -5.16 -7.47
N GLU A 66 -9.28 -4.68 -6.27
CA GLU A 66 -9.98 -5.41 -5.23
C GLU A 66 -11.31 -4.70 -4.91
N PRO A 67 -12.40 -5.42 -4.60
CA PRO A 67 -13.60 -4.80 -4.06
C PRO A 67 -13.25 -4.00 -2.81
N GLU A 68 -13.92 -2.86 -2.64
CA GLU A 68 -13.81 -2.10 -1.40
C GLU A 68 -14.61 -2.88 -0.35
N ALA A 69 -13.94 -3.79 0.35
CA ALA A 69 -14.51 -4.37 1.55
C ALA A 69 -14.78 -3.22 2.50
N LEU A 70 -16.00 -3.09 3.00
CA LEU A 70 -16.41 -2.12 4.02
C LEU A 70 -15.59 -2.36 5.29
N ALA A 71 -14.36 -1.86 5.31
CA ALA A 71 -13.43 -1.99 6.41
C ALA A 71 -13.69 -0.87 7.42
N ASP A 72 -14.91 -0.85 7.99
CA ASP A 72 -15.27 0.08 9.08
C ASP A 72 -15.44 -0.63 10.44
N GLU A 73 -15.25 -1.95 10.54
CA GLU A 73 -15.50 -2.67 11.79
C GLU A 73 -14.24 -2.86 12.68
N ALA A 74 -13.01 -2.76 12.14
CA ALA A 74 -11.80 -3.02 12.93
C ALA A 74 -11.21 -1.77 13.62
N SER A 75 -11.53 -0.56 13.14
CA SER A 75 -11.01 0.69 13.72
C SER A 75 -11.98 1.31 14.75
N SER A 76 -13.29 1.03 14.63
CA SER A 76 -14.33 1.57 15.53
C SER A 76 -14.45 0.84 16.88
N ALA A 77 -14.12 -0.45 16.95
CA ALA A 77 -14.25 -1.23 18.18
C ALA A 77 -13.28 -0.80 19.31
N ALA A 78 -12.14 -0.19 18.96
CA ALA A 78 -11.21 0.37 19.95
C ALA A 78 -11.73 1.66 20.60
N THR A 79 -12.64 2.39 19.95
CA THR A 79 -13.22 3.63 20.51
C THR A 79 -14.48 3.36 21.34
N ALA A 80 -15.26 2.31 21.02
CA ALA A 80 -16.46 1.96 21.78
C ALA A 80 -16.16 1.37 23.19
N SER A 81 -15.07 0.62 23.35
CA SER A 81 -14.67 0.09 24.67
C SER A 81 -14.11 1.16 25.61
N SER A 82 -13.66 2.31 25.10
CA SER A 82 -13.12 3.39 25.93
C SER A 82 -14.20 4.29 26.53
N ARG A 83 -15.37 4.42 25.88
CA ARG A 83 -16.49 5.23 26.39
C ARG A 83 -17.29 4.55 27.51
N ARG A 84 -17.34 3.21 27.53
CA ARG A 84 -18.08 2.47 28.58
C ARG A 84 -17.46 2.51 29.98
N LEU A 85 -16.21 2.98 30.11
CA LEU A 85 -15.54 3.13 31.41
C LEU A 85 -15.58 4.56 31.97
N GLN A 86 -16.15 5.53 31.24
CA GLN A 86 -16.31 6.91 31.73
C GLN A 86 -17.67 7.17 32.38
N ASP A 87 -18.64 6.26 32.22
CA ASP A 87 -19.97 6.36 32.82
C ASP A 87 -20.11 5.54 34.13
N LEU A 88 -18.99 5.12 34.74
CA LEU A 88 -18.96 4.28 35.94
C LEU A 88 -18.15 4.88 37.12
N PHE A 89 -17.85 6.18 37.07
CA PHE A 89 -17.34 6.95 38.20
C PHE A 89 -18.03 8.31 38.30
#